data_AF-A0A8I1ITR6-F1
#
_entry.id   AF-A0A8I1ITR6-F1
#
_cell.length_a   1.000
_cell.length_b   1.000
_cell.length_c   1.000
_cell.angle_alpha   90.00
_cell.angle_beta   90.00
_cell.angle_gamma   90.00
#
_symmetry.space_group_name_H-M   'P 1'
#
loop_
_entity.id
_entity.type
_entity.pdbx_description
1 polymer ?
#
loop_
_entity_poly.entity_id
_entity_poly.type
_entity_poly.pdbx_seq_one_letter_code
_entity_poly.pdbx_strand_id
1 'polypeptide(L)'
;MIKDEEFFDEPFLLEYRDEIKFFYSELVHLNVQLSIIDKIRRFRFDLFVSPDQTTFFSTVLRSFFESSILRVARLVTDNDGDFRTITRFKNKIFRNMKETYKKDFQERLRESKFDKSTDELLERIRIRRNQRIAHTIHNASEEELHKSTIYLKDLFSLRDQLNSLLSTLSFGTTRMMLPLEYDESVKHPVGVDSRTDIERILDHIAFDSYIVSLPETSPILWEARIRSLKEHDIEEINSYRSKLGLDNI
;
A
#
# COMPACT_ATOMS: atom_id res chain seq x y z
N MET A 1 3.08 8.12 28.42
CA MET A 1 3.38 8.72 27.11
C MET A 1 4.04 10.05 27.38
N ILE A 2 5.31 10.21 27.01
CA ILE A 2 6.02 11.49 27.15
C ILE A 2 5.37 12.49 26.21
N LYS A 3 5.15 13.72 26.66
CA LYS A 3 4.53 14.76 25.81
C LYS A 3 5.59 15.42 24.94
N ASP A 4 5.21 15.82 23.72
CA ASP A 4 6.15 16.40 22.75
C ASP A 4 6.89 17.65 23.29
N GLU A 5 6.23 18.41 24.18
CA GLU A 5 6.77 19.56 24.92
C GLU A 5 8.02 19.24 25.75
N GLU A 6 8.21 17.98 26.13
CA GLU A 6 9.39 17.57 26.89
C GLU A 6 10.63 17.52 25.99
N PHE A 7 10.49 17.20 24.70
CA PHE A 7 11.61 16.99 23.78
C PHE A 7 12.11 18.28 23.11
N PHE A 8 11.23 19.26 22.91
CA PHE A 8 11.50 20.46 22.11
C PHE A 8 11.06 21.73 22.83
N ASP A 9 11.68 22.85 22.46
CA ASP A 9 11.24 24.18 22.87
C ASP A 9 10.41 24.83 21.74
N GLU A 10 9.53 25.78 22.10
CA GLU A 10 8.91 26.66 21.11
C GLU A 10 9.99 27.54 20.45
N PRO A 11 10.00 27.76 19.12
CA PRO A 11 8.93 27.55 18.13
C PRO A 11 8.96 26.21 17.37
N PHE A 12 9.97 25.37 17.61
CA PHE A 12 10.14 24.14 16.83
C PHE A 12 9.04 23.12 17.11
N LEU A 13 8.42 23.16 18.29
CA LEU A 13 7.32 22.26 18.64
C LEU A 13 6.13 22.37 17.65
N LEU A 14 5.79 23.59 17.21
CA LEU A 14 4.73 23.80 16.21
C LEU A 14 5.12 23.22 14.85
N GLU A 15 6.34 23.49 14.39
CA GLU A 15 6.87 22.94 13.13
C GLU A 15 6.90 21.40 13.16
N TYR A 16 7.32 20.81 14.28
CA TYR A 16 7.34 19.37 14.50
C TYR A 16 5.95 18.76 14.32
N ARG A 17 4.94 19.33 14.97
CA ARG A 17 3.55 18.82 14.89
C ARG A 17 2.98 18.91 13.47
N ASP A 18 3.26 20.00 12.78
CA ASP A 18 2.81 20.21 11.40
C ASP A 18 3.48 19.23 10.42
N GLU A 19 4.78 19.00 10.57
CA GLU A 19 5.52 18.03 9.76
C GLU A 19 5.05 16.59 10.04
N ILE A 20 4.85 16.21 11.31
CA ILE A 20 4.30 14.89 11.67
C ILE A 20 2.93 14.69 11.03
N LYS A 21 2.05 15.69 11.09
CA LYS A 21 0.71 15.63 10.47
C LYS A 21 0.82 15.45 8.96
N PHE A 22 1.73 16.18 8.31
CA PHE A 22 2.00 16.06 6.89
C PHE A 22 2.45 14.63 6.51
N PHE A 23 3.52 14.12 7.13
CA PHE A 23 4.03 12.78 6.85
C PHE A 23 3.01 11.68 7.17
N TYR A 24 2.26 11.83 8.26
CA TYR A 24 1.19 10.91 8.61
C TYR A 24 0.12 10.83 7.51
N SER A 25 -0.41 11.96 7.06
CA SER A 25 -1.42 12.01 6.00
C SER A 25 -0.92 11.35 4.72
N GLU A 26 0.33 11.63 4.36
CA GLU A 26 0.96 11.09 3.16
C GLU A 26 1.16 9.58 3.23
N LEU A 27 1.59 9.06 4.38
CA LEU A 27 1.73 7.63 4.57
C LEU A 27 0.37 6.94 4.65
N VAL A 28 -0.67 7.51 5.26
CA VAL A 28 -2.03 6.94 5.23
C VAL A 28 -2.49 6.73 3.78
N HIS A 29 -2.29 7.71 2.90
CA HIS A 29 -2.62 7.55 1.48
C HIS A 29 -1.82 6.43 0.81
N LEU A 30 -0.51 6.33 1.08
CA LEU A 30 0.31 5.22 0.56
C LEU A 30 -0.20 3.86 1.03
N ASN A 31 -0.51 3.73 2.32
CA ASN A 31 -1.01 2.49 2.93
C ASN A 31 -2.34 2.07 2.29
N VAL A 32 -3.28 3.00 2.10
CA VAL A 32 -4.58 2.73 1.45
C VAL A 32 -4.40 2.29 0.00
N GLN A 33 -3.60 3.02 -0.78
CA GLN A 33 -3.36 2.68 -2.20
C GLN A 33 -2.78 1.27 -2.35
N LEU A 34 -1.80 0.91 -1.51
CA LEU A 34 -1.18 -0.41 -1.52
C LEU A 34 -2.13 -1.51 -1.03
N SER A 35 -2.99 -1.23 -0.04
CA SER A 35 -4.02 -2.15 0.42
C SER A 35 -5.05 -2.46 -0.68
N ILE A 36 -5.52 -1.43 -1.40
CA ILE A 36 -6.44 -1.60 -2.53
C ILE A 36 -5.78 -2.41 -3.66
N ILE A 37 -4.51 -2.12 -3.99
CA ILE A 37 -3.76 -2.91 -4.98
C ILE A 37 -3.72 -4.39 -4.58
N ASP A 38 -3.42 -4.69 -3.32
CA ASP A 38 -3.34 -6.07 -2.83
C ASP A 38 -4.67 -6.81 -2.98
N LYS A 39 -5.77 -6.18 -2.54
CA LYS A 39 -7.12 -6.75 -2.64
C LYS A 39 -7.53 -7.00 -4.08
N ILE A 40 -7.31 -6.04 -5.00
CA ILE A 40 -7.60 -6.23 -6.43
C ILE A 40 -6.73 -7.35 -7.02
N ARG A 41 -5.43 -7.42 -6.69
CA ARG A 41 -4.53 -8.43 -7.25
C ARG A 41 -4.82 -9.86 -6.80
N ARG A 42 -5.39 -10.03 -5.61
CA ARG A 42 -5.80 -11.34 -5.08
C ARG A 42 -7.10 -11.84 -5.71
N PHE A 43 -7.91 -10.93 -6.26
CA PHE A 43 -9.17 -11.31 -6.92
C PHE A 43 -8.91 -12.09 -8.22
N ARG A 44 -9.60 -13.23 -8.36
CA ARG A 44 -9.49 -14.13 -9.53
C ARG A 44 -10.29 -13.61 -10.72
N PHE A 45 -9.82 -12.51 -11.33
CA PHE A 45 -10.42 -11.95 -12.54
C PHE A 45 -10.49 -12.98 -13.68
N ASP A 46 -9.50 -13.86 -13.80
CA ASP A 46 -9.45 -14.92 -14.81
C ASP A 46 -10.58 -15.96 -14.64
N LEU A 47 -11.11 -16.10 -13.43
CA LEU A 47 -12.17 -17.04 -13.10
C LEU A 47 -13.55 -16.40 -13.20
N PHE A 48 -13.71 -15.18 -12.68
CA PHE A 48 -15.02 -14.54 -12.53
C PHE A 48 -15.36 -13.53 -13.62
N VAL A 49 -14.38 -13.04 -14.38
CA VAL A 49 -14.57 -11.91 -15.30
C VAL A 49 -14.09 -12.28 -16.70
N SER A 50 -14.82 -11.81 -17.71
CA SER A 50 -14.38 -12.01 -19.09
C SER A 50 -13.11 -11.19 -19.37
N PRO A 51 -12.15 -11.69 -20.17
CA PRO A 51 -10.86 -11.01 -20.38
C PRO A 51 -10.98 -9.55 -20.86
N ASP A 52 -12.03 -9.22 -21.59
CA ASP A 52 -12.35 -7.89 -22.13
C ASP A 52 -12.87 -6.89 -21.07
N GLN A 53 -13.22 -7.34 -19.87
CA GLN A 53 -13.84 -6.52 -18.81
C GLN A 53 -12.86 -6.15 -17.67
N THR A 54 -11.55 -6.15 -17.95
CA THR A 54 -10.50 -5.92 -16.93
C THR A 54 -9.85 -4.52 -17.01
N THR A 55 -10.27 -3.68 -17.98
CA THR A 55 -9.62 -2.38 -18.26
C THR A 55 -9.65 -1.43 -17.07
N PHE A 56 -10.78 -1.32 -16.36
CA PHE A 56 -10.92 -0.43 -15.21
C PHE A 56 -9.93 -0.80 -14.09
N PHE A 57 -9.97 -2.04 -13.60
CA PHE A 57 -9.11 -2.48 -12.51
C PHE A 57 -7.63 -2.47 -12.88
N SER A 58 -7.30 -2.83 -14.14
CA SER A 58 -5.93 -2.71 -14.65
C SER A 58 -5.44 -1.25 -14.65
N THR A 59 -6.32 -0.29 -14.96
CA THR A 59 -6.01 1.14 -14.88
C THR A 59 -5.85 1.62 -13.45
N VAL A 60 -6.73 1.18 -12.53
CA VAL A 60 -6.62 1.48 -11.09
C VAL A 60 -5.30 0.97 -10.52
N LEU A 61 -4.96 -0.31 -10.76
CA LEU A 61 -3.70 -0.91 -10.33
C LEU A 61 -2.50 -0.12 -10.81
N ARG A 62 -2.46 0.21 -12.11
CA ARG A 62 -1.38 1.00 -12.70
C ARG A 62 -1.29 2.40 -12.09
N SER A 63 -2.42 3.09 -11.99
CA SER A 63 -2.48 4.46 -11.46
C SER A 63 -2.02 4.51 -10.01
N PHE A 64 -2.49 3.59 -9.17
CA PHE A 64 -2.12 3.54 -7.75
C PHE A 64 -0.66 3.15 -7.56
N PHE A 65 -0.15 2.22 -8.37
CA PHE A 65 1.26 1.84 -8.35
C PHE A 65 2.17 3.02 -8.70
N GLU A 66 1.87 3.71 -9.79
CA GLU A 66 2.61 4.90 -10.24
C GLU A 66 2.50 6.05 -9.24
N SER A 67 1.31 6.30 -8.69
CA SER A 67 1.08 7.30 -7.64
C SER A 67 1.88 6.99 -6.38
N SER A 68 1.97 5.71 -5.98
CA SER A 68 2.77 5.28 -4.84
C SER A 68 4.26 5.55 -5.05
N ILE A 69 4.80 5.28 -6.25
CA ILE A 69 6.19 5.60 -6.60
C ILE A 69 6.45 7.10 -6.48
N LEU A 70 5.58 7.94 -7.08
CA LEU A 70 5.73 9.39 -7.03
C LEU A 70 5.66 9.92 -5.58
N ARG A 71 4.78 9.35 -4.77
CA ARG A 71 4.64 9.72 -3.36
C ARG A 71 5.90 9.38 -2.57
N VAL A 72 6.43 8.17 -2.71
CA VAL A 72 7.68 7.78 -2.05
C VAL A 72 8.84 8.66 -2.52
N ALA A 73 8.95 8.93 -3.82
CA ALA A 73 9.97 9.81 -4.36
C ALA A 73 9.94 11.19 -3.69
N ARG A 74 8.74 11.78 -3.57
CA ARG A 74 8.52 13.08 -2.92
C ARG A 74 8.87 13.07 -1.43
N LEU A 75 8.51 12.01 -0.71
CA LEU A 75 8.73 11.94 0.74
C LEU A 75 10.18 11.70 1.12
N VAL A 76 10.98 11.12 0.23
CA VAL A 76 12.32 10.62 0.59
C VAL A 76 13.44 11.16 -0.29
N THR A 77 13.26 11.17 -1.61
CA THR A 77 14.35 11.38 -2.57
C THR A 77 14.50 12.81 -3.05
N ASP A 78 13.45 13.63 -2.95
CA ASP A 78 13.45 14.99 -3.48
C ASP A 78 14.27 15.93 -2.59
N ASN A 79 15.57 16.03 -2.87
CA ASN A 79 16.53 16.79 -2.08
C ASN A 79 16.79 18.21 -2.60
N ASP A 80 16.16 18.63 -3.70
CA ASP A 80 16.38 19.95 -4.31
C ASP A 80 15.40 20.99 -3.71
N GLY A 81 15.83 22.22 -3.41
CA GLY A 81 14.91 23.27 -2.93
C GLY A 81 14.31 23.02 -1.54
N ASP A 82 13.08 23.48 -1.28
CA ASP A 82 12.42 23.54 0.04
C ASP A 82 11.43 22.38 0.31
N PHE A 83 11.66 21.21 -0.30
CA PHE A 83 10.76 20.07 -0.12
C PHE A 83 10.82 19.46 1.29
N ARG A 84 9.65 19.02 1.76
CA ARG A 84 9.43 18.30 3.02
C ARG A 84 9.76 16.82 2.87
N THR A 85 11.03 16.45 3.07
CA THR A 85 11.45 15.04 3.08
C THR A 85 11.65 14.52 4.50
N ILE A 86 11.39 13.23 4.69
CA ILE A 86 11.49 12.58 6.00
C ILE A 86 12.93 12.59 6.52
N THR A 87 13.92 12.54 5.62
CA THR A 87 15.34 12.65 5.96
C THR A 87 15.70 14.04 6.49
N ARG A 88 15.21 15.11 5.85
CA ARG A 88 15.41 16.48 6.33
C ARG A 88 14.71 16.69 7.67
N PHE A 89 13.49 16.18 7.80
CA PHE A 89 12.73 16.30 9.04
C PHE A 89 13.41 15.55 10.20
N LYS A 90 13.91 14.32 9.98
CA LYS A 90 14.75 13.60 10.94
C LYS A 90 15.94 14.44 11.41
N ASN A 91 16.64 15.10 10.48
CA ASN A 91 17.78 15.94 10.82
C ASN A 91 17.36 17.19 11.61
N LYS A 92 16.21 17.80 11.29
CA LYS A 92 15.64 18.92 12.05
C LYS A 92 15.28 18.50 13.48
N ILE A 93 14.66 17.34 13.66
CA ILE A 93 14.37 16.77 14.99
C ILE A 93 15.67 16.64 15.78
N PHE A 94 16.69 15.98 15.22
CA PHE A 94 17.94 15.76 15.93
C PHE A 94 18.65 17.07 16.34
N ARG A 95 18.56 18.10 15.51
CA ARG A 95 19.18 19.42 15.79
C ARG A 95 18.48 20.18 16.91
N ASN A 96 17.15 20.13 16.95
CA ASN A 96 16.34 20.92 17.89
C ASN A 96 15.94 20.15 19.15
N MET A 97 16.22 18.85 19.21
CA MET A 97 15.98 18.03 20.40
C MET A 97 16.90 18.44 21.55
N LYS A 98 16.35 18.49 22.77
CA LYS A 98 17.15 18.67 23.99
C LYS A 98 18.18 17.55 24.16
N GLU A 99 19.40 17.93 24.57
CA GLU A 99 20.57 17.03 24.57
C GLU A 99 20.35 15.73 25.35
N THR A 100 19.58 15.79 26.45
CA THR A 100 19.25 14.66 27.31
C THR A 100 18.56 13.50 26.58
N TYR A 101 17.85 13.77 25.48
CA TYR A 101 17.08 12.76 24.73
C TYR A 101 17.77 12.29 23.45
N LYS A 102 18.84 12.95 23.00
CA LYS A 102 19.47 12.66 21.70
C LYS A 102 20.02 11.25 21.60
N LYS A 103 20.61 10.73 22.69
CA LYS A 103 21.19 9.37 22.72
C LYS A 103 20.10 8.32 22.52
N ASP A 104 19.04 8.37 23.32
CA ASP A 104 17.90 7.45 23.23
C ASP A 104 17.22 7.54 21.86
N PHE A 105 17.09 8.75 21.31
CA PHE A 105 16.54 8.94 19.98
C PHE A 105 17.43 8.34 18.89
N GLN A 106 18.76 8.46 19.00
CA GLN A 106 19.69 7.85 18.06
C GLN A 106 19.63 6.32 18.10
N GLU A 107 19.46 5.72 19.28
CA GLU A 107 19.29 4.27 19.43
C GLU A 107 18.00 3.80 18.73
N ARG A 108 16.87 4.46 18.96
CA ARG A 108 15.60 4.17 18.26
C ARG A 108 15.69 4.34 16.75
N LEU A 109 16.43 5.34 16.27
CA LEU A 109 16.65 5.54 14.83
C LEU A 109 17.42 4.36 14.21
N ARG A 110 18.40 3.79 14.92
CA ARG A 110 19.14 2.62 14.43
C ARG A 110 18.25 1.39 14.31
N GLU A 111 17.28 1.24 15.20
CA GLU A 111 16.31 0.12 15.17
C GLU A 111 15.32 0.21 14.00
N SER A 112 15.06 1.41 13.47
CA SER A 112 14.10 1.61 12.37
C SER A 112 14.49 1.00 11.01
N LYS A 113 15.72 0.45 10.89
CA LYS A 113 16.25 -0.25 9.69
C LYS A 113 16.12 0.51 8.36
N PHE A 114 16.00 1.84 8.39
CA PHE A 114 16.05 2.67 7.19
C PHE A 114 17.51 2.79 6.71
N ASP A 115 17.99 1.75 6.04
CA ASP A 115 19.40 1.46 5.77
C ASP A 115 19.80 1.49 4.28
N LYS A 116 21.03 1.05 3.96
CA LYS A 116 21.59 0.99 2.60
C LYS A 116 20.73 0.24 1.57
N SER A 117 19.96 -0.77 1.97
CA SER A 117 19.05 -1.47 1.04
C SER A 117 17.91 -0.57 0.57
N THR A 118 17.53 0.39 1.42
CA THR A 118 16.58 1.45 1.12
C THR A 118 17.21 2.41 0.09
N ASP A 119 18.48 2.76 0.23
CA ASP A 119 19.16 3.70 -0.68
C ASP A 119 19.17 3.22 -2.15
N GLU A 120 19.45 1.94 -2.41
CA GLU A 120 19.43 1.38 -3.78
C GLU A 120 18.02 1.41 -4.39
N LEU A 121 17.01 1.10 -3.59
CA LEU A 121 15.62 1.13 -4.02
C LEU A 121 15.11 2.56 -4.22
N LEU A 122 15.54 3.50 -3.37
CA LEU A 122 15.23 4.91 -3.51
C LEU A 122 15.85 5.50 -4.78
N GLU A 123 17.06 5.08 -5.15
CA GLU A 123 17.67 5.49 -6.42
C GLU A 123 16.87 4.94 -7.62
N ARG A 124 16.41 3.68 -7.56
CA ARG A 124 15.50 3.13 -8.58
C ARG A 124 14.19 3.92 -8.69
N ILE A 125 13.60 4.32 -7.56
CA ILE A 125 12.40 5.18 -7.50
C ILE A 125 12.67 6.54 -8.13
N ARG A 126 13.80 7.17 -7.81
CA ARG A 126 14.20 8.45 -8.38
C ARG A 126 14.39 8.36 -9.89
N ILE A 127 15.06 7.32 -10.38
CA ILE A 127 15.24 7.05 -11.81
C ILE A 127 13.87 6.89 -12.49
N ARG A 128 13.00 6.03 -11.94
CA ARG A 128 11.66 5.81 -12.52
C ARG A 128 10.79 7.07 -12.52
N ARG A 129 10.85 7.88 -11.46
CA ARG A 129 10.21 9.19 -11.41
C ARG A 129 10.75 10.10 -12.50
N ASN A 130 12.06 10.20 -12.65
CA ASN A 130 12.69 11.04 -13.67
C ASN A 130 12.32 10.59 -15.08
N GLN A 131 12.34 9.29 -15.37
CA GLN A 131 11.90 8.73 -16.66
C GLN A 131 10.43 9.01 -16.96
N ARG A 132 9.58 9.08 -15.92
CA ARG A 132 8.16 9.41 -16.05
C ARG A 132 7.92 10.90 -16.32
N ILE A 133 8.63 11.77 -15.60
CA ILE A 133 8.46 13.24 -15.68
C ILE A 133 9.18 13.82 -16.90
N ALA A 134 10.38 13.33 -17.22
CA ALA A 134 11.28 13.94 -18.19
C ALA A 134 11.15 13.37 -19.62
N HIS A 135 9.95 12.94 -20.03
CA HIS A 135 9.65 12.31 -21.33
C HIS A 135 10.03 10.82 -21.42
N THR A 136 9.11 10.05 -22.01
CA THR A 136 9.30 8.73 -22.63
C THR A 136 10.70 8.61 -23.25
N ILE A 137 11.68 8.10 -22.50
CA ILE A 137 13.03 7.85 -23.03
C ILE A 137 12.87 6.86 -24.18
N HIS A 138 13.03 7.36 -25.39
CA HIS A 138 12.71 6.64 -26.61
C HIS A 138 13.67 5.47 -26.92
N ASN A 139 14.66 5.19 -26.06
CA ASN A 139 15.71 4.18 -26.27
C ASN A 139 16.32 3.66 -24.94
N ALA A 140 15.53 3.28 -23.94
CA ALA A 140 16.09 2.60 -22.76
C ALA A 140 16.45 1.15 -23.13
N SER A 141 17.69 0.73 -22.87
CA SER A 141 18.13 -0.65 -23.07
C SER A 141 17.41 -1.61 -22.12
N GLU A 142 17.34 -2.90 -22.48
CA GLU A 142 16.69 -3.93 -21.65
C GLU A 142 17.34 -4.04 -20.26
N GLU A 143 18.65 -3.84 -20.18
CA GLU A 143 19.39 -3.78 -18.91
C GLU A 143 19.01 -2.56 -18.06
N GLU A 144 18.81 -1.38 -18.67
CA GLU A 144 18.36 -0.18 -17.95
C GLU A 144 16.91 -0.32 -17.48
N LEU A 145 16.05 -0.96 -18.27
CA LEU A 145 14.68 -1.29 -17.87
C LEU A 145 14.68 -2.27 -16.69
N HIS A 146 15.53 -3.29 -16.73
CA HIS A 146 15.66 -4.25 -15.62
C HIS A 146 16.18 -3.58 -14.35
N LYS A 147 17.27 -2.79 -14.45
CA LYS A 147 17.86 -2.07 -13.31
C LYS A 147 16.91 -1.04 -12.69
N SER A 148 16.06 -0.40 -13.50
CA SER A 148 15.06 0.55 -13.01
C SER A 148 13.75 -0.11 -12.58
N THR A 149 13.57 -1.43 -12.76
CA THR A 149 12.31 -2.10 -12.40
C THR A 149 12.07 -2.03 -10.89
N ILE A 150 10.86 -1.59 -10.54
CA ILE A 150 10.35 -1.56 -9.18
C ILE A 150 9.25 -2.59 -9.11
N TYR A 151 9.35 -3.50 -8.16
CA TYR A 151 8.31 -4.50 -7.92
C TYR A 151 7.33 -4.00 -6.86
N LEU A 152 6.10 -4.51 -6.87
CA LEU A 152 5.13 -4.18 -5.83
C LEU A 152 5.62 -4.53 -4.42
N LYS A 153 6.35 -5.65 -4.26
CA LYS A 153 6.99 -6.03 -2.99
C LYS A 153 7.96 -4.96 -2.47
N ASP A 154 8.62 -4.24 -3.39
CA ASP A 154 9.57 -3.19 -3.04
C ASP A 154 8.81 -2.00 -2.42
N LEU A 155 7.64 -1.65 -2.97
CA LEU A 155 6.78 -0.61 -2.41
C LEU A 155 6.19 -0.99 -1.04
N PHE A 156 5.80 -2.26 -0.84
CA PHE A 156 5.38 -2.74 0.47
C PHE A 156 6.50 -2.65 1.51
N SER A 157 7.71 -3.09 1.15
CA SER A 157 8.88 -2.97 2.03
C SER A 157 9.18 -1.51 2.41
N LEU A 158 9.11 -0.59 1.45
CA LEU A 158 9.31 0.84 1.69
C LEU A 158 8.23 1.44 2.56
N ARG A 159 6.96 1.09 2.32
CA ARG A 159 5.84 1.52 3.17
C ARG A 159 6.09 1.13 4.61
N ASP A 160 6.51 -0.11 4.86
CA ASP A 160 6.76 -0.62 6.22
C ASP A 160 7.93 0.11 6.89
N GLN A 161 9.01 0.35 6.14
CA GLN A 161 10.15 1.13 6.61
C GLN A 161 9.77 2.59 6.90
N LEU A 162 8.95 3.22 6.05
CA LEU A 162 8.48 4.60 6.26
C LEU A 162 7.52 4.72 7.44
N ASN A 163 6.61 3.76 7.61
CA ASN A 163 5.72 3.68 8.76
C ASN A 163 6.54 3.52 10.06
N SER A 164 7.54 2.64 10.05
CA SER A 164 8.47 2.44 11.17
C SER A 164 9.25 3.73 11.49
N LEU A 165 9.80 4.39 10.46
CA LEU A 165 10.51 5.65 10.63
C LEU A 165 9.59 6.74 11.21
N LEU A 166 8.36 6.90 10.69
CA LEU A 166 7.40 7.87 11.24
C LEU A 166 7.05 7.57 12.70
N SER A 167 6.89 6.30 13.06
CA SER A 167 6.67 5.88 14.45
C SER A 167 7.84 6.32 15.33
N THR A 168 9.08 6.10 14.88
CA THR A 168 10.29 6.55 15.58
C THR A 168 10.36 8.08 15.70
N LEU A 169 10.06 8.82 14.63
CA LEU A 169 10.00 10.29 14.66
C LEU A 169 8.84 10.82 15.53
N SER A 170 7.82 10.00 15.76
CA SER A 170 6.70 10.25 16.68
C SER A 170 6.94 9.66 18.08
N PHE A 171 8.19 9.33 18.43
CA PHE A 171 8.59 8.77 19.73
C PHE A 171 7.86 7.48 20.14
N GLY A 172 7.49 6.65 19.14
CA GLY A 172 6.75 5.41 19.34
C GLY A 172 5.25 5.60 19.49
N THR A 173 4.71 6.79 19.19
CA THR A 173 3.27 7.03 19.17
C THR A 173 2.63 6.17 18.09
N THR A 174 1.76 5.25 18.50
CA THR A 174 0.96 4.43 17.58
C THR A 174 -0.06 5.32 16.88
N ARG A 175 -0.10 5.23 15.54
CA ARG A 175 -1.10 5.91 14.70
C ARG A 175 -1.79 4.87 13.84
N MET A 176 -3.10 5.02 13.65
CA MET A 176 -3.83 4.21 12.68
C MET A 176 -3.37 4.61 11.28
N MET A 177 -2.69 3.71 10.58
CA MET A 177 -2.13 3.97 9.24
C MET A 177 -3.09 3.61 8.11
N LEU A 178 -4.24 3.04 8.45
CA LEU A 178 -5.33 2.70 7.55
C LEU A 178 -6.64 3.27 8.11
N PRO A 179 -7.62 3.59 7.25
CA PRO A 179 -9.02 3.77 7.66
C PRO A 179 -9.50 2.53 8.41
N LEU A 180 -10.46 2.71 9.34
CA LEU A 180 -10.96 1.63 10.20
C LEU A 180 -11.45 0.41 9.42
N GLU A 181 -12.12 0.62 8.29
CA GLU A 181 -12.64 -0.46 7.45
C GLU A 181 -11.53 -1.26 6.74
N TYR A 182 -10.35 -0.67 6.55
CA TYR A 182 -9.20 -1.29 5.90
C TYR A 182 -8.21 -1.94 6.88
N ASP A 183 -8.37 -1.72 8.19
CA ASP A 183 -7.48 -2.24 9.21
C ASP A 183 -8.00 -3.59 9.74
N GLU A 184 -7.31 -4.68 9.37
CA GLU A 184 -7.67 -6.05 9.74
C GLU A 184 -7.64 -6.30 11.26
N SER A 185 -6.99 -5.43 12.05
CA SER A 185 -6.97 -5.55 13.52
C SER A 185 -8.25 -5.02 14.18
N VAL A 186 -9.07 -4.27 13.44
CA VAL A 186 -10.32 -3.69 13.94
C VAL A 186 -11.39 -4.77 14.04
N LYS A 187 -11.91 -4.98 15.25
CA LYS A 187 -13.04 -5.88 15.48
C LYS A 187 -14.34 -5.14 15.21
N HIS A 188 -15.06 -5.57 14.18
CA HIS A 188 -16.37 -5.03 13.85
C HIS A 188 -17.46 -5.63 14.78
N PRO A 189 -18.50 -4.85 15.14
CA PRO A 189 -19.62 -5.37 15.90
C PRO A 189 -20.32 -6.54 15.18
N VAL A 190 -20.92 -7.44 15.95
CA VAL A 190 -21.69 -8.58 15.41
C VAL A 190 -22.83 -8.06 14.52
N GLY A 191 -22.96 -8.64 13.33
CA GLY A 191 -23.99 -8.27 12.35
C GLY A 191 -23.64 -7.08 11.45
N VAL A 192 -22.45 -6.49 11.61
CA VAL A 192 -21.93 -5.45 10.70
C VAL A 192 -21.10 -6.11 9.60
N ASP A 193 -21.29 -5.65 8.36
CA ASP A 193 -20.43 -6.03 7.24
C ASP A 193 -19.03 -5.44 7.45
N SER A 194 -18.06 -6.31 7.73
CA SER A 194 -16.66 -5.93 7.97
C SER A 194 -15.83 -5.82 6.69
N ARG A 195 -16.43 -6.07 5.52
CA ARG A 195 -15.70 -5.97 4.25
C ARG A 195 -15.41 -4.51 3.91
N THR A 196 -14.23 -4.27 3.35
CA THR A 196 -13.91 -2.99 2.72
C THR A 196 -14.84 -2.70 1.54
N ASP A 197 -14.95 -1.43 1.17
CA ASP A 197 -15.70 -1.02 -0.03
C ASP A 197 -15.18 -1.73 -1.30
N ILE A 198 -13.87 -1.87 -1.46
CA ILE A 198 -13.27 -2.60 -2.59
C ILE A 198 -13.60 -4.09 -2.56
N GLU A 199 -13.59 -4.75 -1.40
CA GLU A 199 -14.02 -6.15 -1.29
C GLU A 199 -15.48 -6.32 -1.65
N ARG A 200 -16.35 -5.41 -1.21
CA ARG A 200 -17.78 -5.45 -1.58
C ARG A 200 -17.97 -5.32 -3.08
N ILE A 201 -17.23 -4.42 -3.74
CA ILE A 201 -17.25 -4.27 -5.20
C ILE A 201 -16.80 -5.56 -5.90
N LEU A 202 -15.69 -6.15 -5.46
CA LEU A 202 -15.15 -7.38 -6.04
C LEU A 202 -16.06 -8.59 -5.80
N ASP A 203 -16.66 -8.70 -4.60
CA ASP A 203 -17.66 -9.71 -4.28
C ASP A 203 -18.87 -9.61 -5.22
N HIS A 204 -19.38 -8.41 -5.46
CA HIS A 204 -20.49 -8.22 -6.40
C HIS A 204 -20.14 -8.64 -7.83
N ILE A 205 -18.93 -8.36 -8.29
CA ILE A 205 -18.46 -8.83 -9.61
C ILE A 205 -18.45 -10.37 -9.67
N ALA A 206 -18.01 -11.04 -8.61
CA ALA A 206 -18.05 -12.50 -8.56
C ALA A 206 -19.49 -13.04 -8.49
N PHE A 207 -20.37 -12.40 -7.74
CA PHE A 207 -21.78 -12.80 -7.63
C PHE A 207 -22.54 -12.65 -8.95
N ASP A 208 -22.23 -11.63 -9.73
CA ASP A 208 -22.79 -11.43 -11.07
C ASP A 208 -22.15 -12.35 -12.13
N SER A 209 -21.08 -13.07 -11.77
CA SER A 209 -20.42 -14.01 -12.66
C SER A 209 -21.28 -15.25 -12.88
N TYR A 210 -21.49 -15.59 -14.15
CA TYR A 210 -22.27 -16.77 -14.55
C TYR A 210 -21.73 -18.06 -13.93
N ILE A 211 -20.41 -18.18 -13.73
CA ILE A 211 -19.79 -19.42 -13.22
C ILE A 211 -20.25 -19.79 -11.81
N VAL A 212 -20.64 -18.80 -10.99
CA VAL A 212 -21.06 -19.01 -9.59
C VAL A 212 -22.45 -19.65 -9.53
N SER A 213 -23.36 -19.31 -10.45
CA SER A 213 -24.73 -19.83 -10.52
C SER A 213 -24.95 -20.88 -11.62
N LEU A 214 -23.93 -21.13 -12.44
CA LEU A 214 -23.94 -22.09 -13.55
C LEU A 214 -24.45 -23.49 -13.17
N PRO A 215 -24.10 -24.07 -12.00
CA PRO A 215 -24.62 -25.38 -11.58
C PRO A 215 -26.15 -25.44 -11.54
N GLU A 216 -26.81 -24.38 -11.09
CA GLU A 216 -28.27 -24.28 -11.00
C GLU A 216 -28.91 -23.82 -12.31
N THR A 217 -28.32 -22.81 -12.96
CA THR A 217 -28.93 -22.17 -14.12
C THR A 217 -28.79 -23.00 -15.39
N SER A 218 -27.73 -23.80 -15.51
CA SER A 218 -27.51 -24.66 -16.67
C SER A 218 -26.59 -25.85 -16.36
N PRO A 219 -27.12 -26.92 -15.72
CA PRO A 219 -26.36 -28.10 -15.33
C PRO A 219 -25.53 -28.75 -16.46
N ILE A 220 -26.05 -28.77 -17.69
CA ILE A 220 -25.35 -29.34 -18.86
C ILE A 220 -24.07 -28.56 -19.19
N LEU A 221 -24.14 -27.23 -19.14
CA LEU A 221 -22.97 -26.38 -19.37
C LEU A 221 -21.99 -26.47 -18.20
N TRP A 222 -22.49 -26.65 -16.98
CA TRP A 222 -21.66 -26.90 -15.80
C TRP A 222 -20.83 -28.18 -15.94
N GLU A 223 -21.45 -29.30 -16.34
CA GLU A 223 -20.75 -30.58 -16.57
C GLU A 223 -19.61 -30.48 -17.61
N ALA A 224 -19.79 -29.62 -18.61
CA ALA A 224 -18.74 -29.34 -19.59
C ALA A 224 -17.64 -28.43 -19.00
N ARG A 225 -18.03 -27.39 -18.25
CA ARG A 225 -17.10 -26.39 -17.70
C ARG A 225 -16.23 -26.94 -16.58
N ILE A 226 -16.79 -27.73 -15.66
CA ILE A 226 -16.08 -28.26 -14.50
C ILE A 226 -14.85 -29.09 -14.89
N ARG A 227 -14.87 -29.76 -16.05
CA ARG A 227 -13.74 -30.55 -16.57
C ARG A 227 -12.49 -29.72 -16.88
N SER A 228 -12.66 -28.40 -17.06
CA SER A 228 -11.56 -27.46 -17.32
C SER A 228 -11.06 -26.75 -16.07
N LEU A 229 -11.80 -26.83 -14.96
CA LEU A 229 -11.47 -26.17 -13.70
C LEU A 229 -10.53 -27.04 -12.87
N LYS A 230 -9.63 -26.39 -12.15
CA LYS A 230 -8.77 -27.06 -11.18
C LYS A 230 -9.44 -27.02 -9.80
N GLU A 231 -8.95 -27.85 -8.88
CA GLU A 231 -9.45 -27.93 -7.50
C GLU A 231 -9.53 -26.55 -6.83
N HIS A 232 -8.47 -25.75 -6.90
CA HIS A 232 -8.45 -24.41 -6.34
C HIS A 232 -9.44 -23.42 -7.00
N ASP A 233 -9.83 -23.64 -8.27
CA ASP A 233 -10.87 -22.83 -8.91
C ASP A 233 -12.25 -23.19 -8.35
N ILE A 234 -12.49 -24.47 -8.09
CA ILE A 234 -13.73 -24.97 -7.47
C ILE A 234 -13.81 -24.47 -6.02
N GLU A 235 -12.73 -24.52 -5.27
CA GLU A 235 -12.65 -23.96 -3.90
C GLU A 235 -13.00 -22.46 -3.89
N GLU A 236 -12.44 -21.69 -4.83
CA GLU A 236 -12.72 -20.27 -4.95
C GLU A 236 -14.20 -20.03 -5.30
N ILE A 237 -14.76 -20.77 -6.27
CA ILE A 237 -16.20 -20.68 -6.60
C ILE A 237 -17.07 -21.01 -5.38
N ASN A 238 -16.75 -22.09 -4.65
CA ASN A 238 -17.46 -22.51 -3.45
C ASN A 238 -17.41 -21.46 -2.34
N SER A 239 -16.29 -20.74 -2.19
CA SER A 239 -16.17 -19.60 -1.28
C SER A 239 -17.20 -18.51 -1.60
N TYR A 240 -17.37 -18.13 -2.86
CA TYR A 240 -18.39 -17.13 -3.25
C TYR A 240 -19.82 -17.68 -3.21
N ARG A 241 -20.04 -18.95 -3.56
CA ARG A 241 -21.35 -19.62 -3.42
C ARG A 241 -21.82 -19.63 -1.97
N SER A 242 -20.92 -19.96 -1.04
CA SER A 242 -21.20 -19.91 0.40
C SER A 242 -21.58 -18.51 0.87
N LYS A 243 -20.93 -17.44 0.36
CA LYS A 243 -21.30 -16.04 0.66
C LYS A 243 -22.72 -15.68 0.19
N LEU A 244 -23.21 -16.32 -0.88
CA LEU A 244 -24.58 -16.17 -1.40
C LEU A 244 -25.60 -17.12 -0.74
N GLY A 245 -25.16 -18.02 0.15
CA GLY A 245 -26.01 -19.05 0.74
C GLY A 245 -26.37 -20.18 -0.23
N LEU A 246 -25.57 -20.40 -1.27
CA LEU A 246 -25.69 -21.52 -2.20
C LEU A 246 -24.87 -22.72 -1.71
N ASP A 247 -25.31 -23.93 -2.06
CA ASP A 247 -24.60 -25.17 -1.72
C ASP A 247 -23.26 -25.26 -2.44
N ASN A 248 -22.28 -25.92 -1.84
CA ASN A 248 -21.02 -26.19 -2.52
C ASN A 248 -21.20 -27.22 -3.64
N ILE A 249 -20.47 -27.03 -4.72
CA ILE A 249 -20.32 -27.95 -5.87
C ILE A 249 -19.20 -28.95 -5.67
#